data_AF-A0A2A9FAX5-F1
#
_entry.id   AF-A0A2A9FAX5-F1
#
_cell.length_a   1.000
_cell.length_b   1.000
_cell.length_c   1.000
_cell.angle_alpha   90.00
_cell.angle_beta   90.00
_cell.angle_gamma   90.00
#
_symmetry.space_group_name_H-M   'P 1'
#
loop_
_entity.id
_entity.type
_entity.pdbx_description
1 polymer ?
#
loop_
_entity_poly.entity_id
_entity_poly.type
_entity_poly.pdbx_seq_one_letter_code
_entity_poly.pdbx_strand_id
1 'polypeptide(L)'
;MEAQADYTTAQQRLITHGAGLVRDAVVHGSTDAKVELARVLVDLRATFEDSKGRPDYAGRSYVYRGAVNAVYEASELDRSRTEAVRVSVRHQVGLELRKRLTPVQLADYGLNPVDRNTPRRKGASGPDDEQATEAGSFADRVAELHTLAVALVDSPEASTVDADTAEKLRVVLADTAAACGRLRARLTPDGP
;
A
#
# COMPACT_ATOMS: atom_id res chain seq x y z
N MET A 1 25.60 7.94 -24.35
CA MET A 1 24.63 9.02 -24.62
C MET A 1 23.37 8.35 -25.14
N GLU A 2 22.43 8.01 -24.25
CA GLU A 2 21.07 7.67 -24.71
C GLU A 2 20.44 8.97 -25.21
N ALA A 3 19.85 8.94 -26.41
CA ALA A 3 19.12 10.07 -26.94
C ALA A 3 18.01 10.42 -25.94
N GLN A 4 18.02 11.65 -25.42
CA GLN A 4 17.00 12.14 -24.52
C GLN A 4 15.67 12.09 -25.29
N ALA A 5 14.77 11.21 -24.87
CA ALA A 5 13.51 11.02 -25.57
C ALA A 5 12.68 12.31 -25.47
N ASP A 6 12.21 12.82 -26.61
CA ASP A 6 11.34 14.00 -26.65
C ASP A 6 9.96 13.63 -26.08
N TYR A 7 9.72 14.02 -24.83
CA TYR A 7 8.42 13.86 -24.18
C TYR A 7 7.47 15.00 -24.55
N THR A 8 6.20 14.67 -24.73
CA THR A 8 5.15 15.69 -24.90
C THR A 8 5.02 16.57 -23.65
N THR A 9 4.42 17.76 -23.78
CA THR A 9 4.17 18.65 -22.63
C THR A 9 3.36 17.98 -21.52
N ALA A 10 2.44 17.07 -21.86
CA ALA A 10 1.67 16.31 -20.89
C ALA A 10 2.56 15.30 -20.14
N GLN A 11 3.38 14.54 -20.86
CA GLN A 11 4.34 13.59 -20.27
C GLN A 11 5.37 14.31 -19.39
N GLN A 12 5.90 15.45 -19.84
CA GLN A 12 6.88 16.22 -19.07
C GLN A 12 6.28 16.74 -17.74
N ARG A 13 5.01 17.14 -17.74
CA ARG A 13 4.30 17.54 -16.51
C ARG A 13 4.17 16.37 -15.54
N LEU A 14 3.79 15.18 -16.02
CA LEU A 14 3.71 13.98 -15.21
C LEU A 14 5.09 13.56 -14.67
N ILE A 15 6.14 13.66 -15.48
CA ILE A 15 7.52 13.38 -15.06
C ILE A 15 7.94 14.30 -13.92
N THR A 16 7.74 15.61 -14.10
CA THR A 16 8.12 16.63 -13.11
C THR A 16 7.31 16.48 -11.82
N HIS A 17 6.00 16.22 -11.92
CA HIS A 17 5.15 15.98 -10.76
C HIS A 17 5.57 14.70 -10.01
N GLY A 18 5.80 13.60 -10.74
CA GLY A 18 6.29 12.35 -10.16
C GLY A 18 7.63 12.51 -9.44
N ALA A 19 8.55 13.31 -9.98
CA ALA A 19 9.83 13.60 -9.35
C ALA A 19 9.67 14.31 -8.00
N GLY A 20 8.73 15.25 -7.89
CA GLY A 20 8.34 15.88 -6.61
C GLY A 20 7.86 14.84 -5.59
N LEU A 21 6.96 13.95 -6.01
CA LEU A 21 6.44 12.88 -5.14
C LEU A 21 7.51 11.87 -4.71
N VAL A 22 8.48 11.57 -5.57
CA VAL A 22 9.65 10.74 -5.19
C VAL A 22 10.43 11.43 -4.08
N ARG A 23 10.69 12.74 -4.20
CA ARG A 23 11.38 13.51 -3.15
C ARG A 23 10.60 13.47 -1.84
N ASP A 24 9.30 13.73 -1.87
CA ASP A 24 8.46 13.72 -0.66
C ASP A 24 8.43 12.33 0.00
N ALA A 25 8.34 11.26 -0.81
CA ALA A 25 8.35 9.90 -0.31
C ALA A 25 9.69 9.50 0.34
N VAL A 26 10.83 9.99 -0.20
CA VAL A 26 12.17 9.69 0.34
C VAL A 26 12.51 10.56 1.53
N VAL A 27 12.27 11.87 1.44
CA VAL A 27 12.69 12.85 2.47
C VAL A 27 11.77 12.82 3.67
N HIS A 28 10.46 12.68 3.45
CA HIS A 28 9.46 12.73 4.53
C HIS A 28 8.86 11.36 4.85
N GLY A 29 9.27 10.30 4.17
CA GLY A 29 8.71 8.96 4.37
C GLY A 29 7.22 8.86 3.98
N SER A 30 6.69 9.83 3.23
CA SER A 30 5.25 9.99 2.98
C SER A 30 4.67 8.79 2.24
N THR A 31 3.70 8.12 2.88
CA THR A 31 2.93 7.03 2.26
C THR A 31 1.98 7.57 1.19
N ASP A 32 1.37 8.73 1.43
CA ASP A 32 0.46 9.37 0.47
C ASP A 32 1.19 9.75 -0.81
N ALA A 33 2.43 10.24 -0.71
CA ALA A 33 3.26 10.52 -1.88
C ALA A 33 3.53 9.25 -2.72
N LYS A 34 3.67 8.07 -2.09
CA LYS A 34 3.84 6.79 -2.81
C LYS A 34 2.56 6.36 -3.52
N VAL A 35 1.39 6.59 -2.92
CA VAL A 35 0.09 6.31 -3.54
C VAL A 35 -0.17 7.25 -4.71
N GLU A 36 0.09 8.54 -4.54
CA GLU A 36 -0.07 9.53 -5.60
C GLU A 36 0.94 9.29 -6.74
N LEU A 37 2.18 8.94 -6.41
CA LEU A 37 3.19 8.56 -7.41
C LEU A 37 2.72 7.36 -8.23
N ALA A 38 2.07 6.38 -7.62
CA ALA A 38 1.51 5.25 -8.35
C ALA A 38 0.44 5.69 -9.36
N ARG A 39 -0.43 6.66 -9.01
CA ARG A 39 -1.42 7.22 -9.93
C ARG A 39 -0.74 7.94 -11.10
N VAL A 40 0.25 8.79 -10.80
CA VAL A 40 1.05 9.49 -11.83
C VAL A 40 1.72 8.49 -12.79
N LEU A 41 2.27 7.39 -12.28
CA LEU A 41 2.87 6.36 -13.13
C LEU A 41 1.83 5.64 -14.01
N VAL A 42 0.62 5.42 -13.52
CA VAL A 42 -0.47 4.85 -14.33
C VAL A 42 -1.00 5.86 -15.36
N ASP A 43 -1.10 7.15 -15.01
CA ASP A 43 -1.41 8.22 -15.96
C ASP A 43 -0.35 8.30 -17.05
N LEU A 44 0.92 8.17 -16.67
CA LEU A 44 2.04 8.15 -17.61
C LEU A 44 1.91 6.96 -18.58
N ARG A 45 1.57 5.76 -18.09
CA ARG A 45 1.26 4.59 -18.95
C ARG A 45 0.16 4.87 -19.96
N ALA A 46 -0.85 5.65 -19.58
CA ALA A 46 -1.95 6.00 -20.47
C ALA A 46 -1.55 6.92 -21.63
N THR A 47 -0.39 7.59 -21.54
CA THR A 47 0.15 8.47 -22.59
C THR A 47 1.11 7.78 -23.56
N PHE A 48 1.44 6.51 -23.32
CA PHE A 48 2.29 5.70 -24.20
C PHE A 48 1.49 4.56 -24.79
N GLU A 49 1.95 4.01 -25.91
CA GLU A 49 1.28 2.92 -26.61
C GLU A 49 2.05 1.60 -26.53
N ASP A 50 1.31 0.50 -26.43
CA ASP A 50 1.80 -0.87 -26.58
C ASP A 50 1.98 -1.24 -28.06
N SER A 51 2.47 -2.45 -28.34
CA SER A 51 2.66 -2.93 -29.72
C SER A 51 1.35 -3.13 -30.51
N LYS A 52 0.19 -2.94 -29.86
CA LYS A 52 -1.13 -3.03 -30.47
C LYS A 52 -1.78 -1.64 -30.64
N GLY A 53 -1.05 -0.55 -30.37
CA GLY A 53 -1.55 0.83 -30.47
C GLY A 53 -2.52 1.22 -29.36
N ARG A 54 -2.46 0.55 -28.20
CA ARG A 54 -3.32 0.83 -27.04
C ARG A 54 -2.48 1.42 -25.91
N PRO A 55 -3.09 2.11 -24.93
CA PRO A 55 -2.37 2.54 -23.72
C PRO A 55 -1.48 1.44 -23.11
N ASP A 56 -0.20 1.74 -22.84
CA ASP A 56 0.78 0.79 -22.29
C ASP A 56 0.57 0.55 -20.79
N TYR A 57 -0.63 0.12 -20.41
CA TYR A 57 -0.95 -0.22 -19.03
C TYR A 57 -0.11 -1.39 -18.48
N ALA A 58 0.51 -2.20 -19.34
CA ALA A 58 1.47 -3.22 -18.92
C ALA A 58 2.85 -2.63 -18.55
N GLY A 59 3.16 -1.42 -19.01
CA GLY A 59 4.42 -0.73 -18.77
C GLY A 59 5.63 -1.41 -19.41
N ARG A 60 5.43 -2.04 -20.58
CA ARG A 60 6.46 -2.83 -21.27
C ARG A 60 7.23 -2.03 -22.31
N SER A 61 6.64 -0.96 -22.83
CA SER A 61 7.27 -0.14 -23.87
C SER A 61 8.59 0.45 -23.37
N TYR A 62 9.58 0.51 -24.27
CA TYR A 62 10.89 1.09 -23.94
C TYR A 62 10.76 2.58 -23.61
N VAL A 63 9.90 3.30 -24.34
CA VAL A 63 9.68 4.74 -24.14
C VAL A 63 9.07 5.04 -22.76
N TYR A 64 8.06 4.26 -22.33
CA TYR A 64 7.53 4.37 -20.97
C TYR A 64 8.61 4.09 -19.92
N ARG A 65 9.43 3.04 -20.09
CA ARG A 65 10.52 2.72 -19.15
C ARG A 65 11.53 3.85 -19.05
N GLY A 66 11.86 4.49 -20.17
CA GLY A 66 12.67 5.71 -20.19
C GLY A 66 12.02 6.85 -19.40
N ALA A 67 10.72 7.10 -19.60
CA ALA A 67 10.00 8.14 -18.87
C ALA A 67 9.94 7.87 -17.36
N VAL A 68 9.79 6.61 -16.95
CA VAL A 68 9.89 6.22 -15.53
C VAL A 68 11.29 6.49 -14.99
N ASN A 69 12.36 6.18 -15.74
CA ASN A 69 13.71 6.53 -15.31
C ASN A 69 13.88 8.05 -15.16
N ALA A 70 13.35 8.83 -16.11
CA ALA A 70 13.37 10.28 -16.06
C ALA A 70 12.64 10.84 -14.82
N VAL A 71 11.54 10.22 -14.36
CA VAL A 71 10.88 10.59 -13.08
C VAL A 71 11.84 10.50 -11.89
N TYR A 72 12.60 9.39 -11.80
CA TYR A 72 13.52 9.19 -10.68
C TYR A 72 14.80 10.02 -10.84
N GLU A 73 15.31 10.21 -12.05
CA GLU A 73 16.48 11.06 -12.30
C GLU A 73 16.19 12.53 -12.01
N ALA A 74 15.02 13.04 -12.42
CA ALA A 74 14.58 14.41 -12.13
C ALA A 74 14.29 14.65 -10.64
N SER A 75 14.26 13.60 -9.80
CA SER A 75 14.19 13.77 -8.34
C SER A 75 15.52 14.21 -7.73
N GLU A 76 16.63 14.12 -8.48
CA GLU A 76 18.00 14.46 -8.04
C GLU A 76 18.45 13.68 -6.80
N LEU A 77 17.86 12.50 -6.58
CA LEU A 77 18.18 11.60 -5.49
C LEU A 77 18.97 10.39 -5.98
N ASP A 78 19.90 9.92 -5.15
CA ASP A 78 20.67 8.72 -5.44
C ASP A 78 19.77 7.49 -5.62
N ARG A 79 20.19 6.59 -6.52
CA ARG A 79 19.48 5.35 -6.81
C ARG A 79 19.23 4.50 -5.56
N SER A 80 20.20 4.44 -4.64
CA SER A 80 20.06 3.70 -3.38
C SER A 80 18.89 4.22 -2.53
N ARG A 81 18.66 5.54 -2.51
CA ARG A 81 17.59 6.18 -1.74
C ARG A 81 16.22 5.97 -2.40
N THR A 82 16.17 5.93 -3.73
CA THR A 82 14.92 5.76 -4.47
C THR A 82 14.50 4.30 -4.64
N GLU A 83 15.39 3.32 -4.43
CA GLU A 83 15.08 1.90 -4.63
C GLU A 83 13.96 1.40 -3.71
N ALA A 84 13.98 1.77 -2.43
CA ALA A 84 12.92 1.41 -1.49
C ALA A 84 11.54 1.96 -1.93
N VAL A 85 11.53 3.18 -2.47
CA VAL A 85 10.31 3.81 -3.03
C VAL A 85 9.86 3.07 -4.28
N ARG A 86 10.78 2.71 -5.21
CA ARG A 86 10.47 1.94 -6.43
C ARG A 86 9.76 0.63 -6.11
N VAL A 87 10.27 -0.12 -5.13
CA VAL A 87 9.67 -1.40 -4.71
C VAL A 87 8.27 -1.18 -4.13
N SER A 88 8.12 -0.20 -3.22
CA SER A 88 6.84 0.10 -2.58
C SER A 88 5.77 0.57 -3.59
N VAL A 89 6.14 1.46 -4.51
CA VAL A 89 5.25 2.03 -5.52
C VAL A 89 4.80 0.97 -6.53
N ARG A 90 5.62 -0.04 -6.85
CA ARG A 90 5.22 -1.13 -7.76
C ARG A 90 3.94 -1.84 -7.29
N HIS A 91 3.80 -2.07 -5.99
CA HIS A 91 2.59 -2.66 -5.44
C HIS A 91 1.39 -1.71 -5.61
N GLN A 92 1.58 -0.42 -5.30
CA GLN A 92 0.53 0.60 -5.42
C GLN A 92 0.07 0.77 -6.87
N VAL A 93 0.97 0.72 -7.85
CA VAL A 93 0.63 0.73 -9.29
C VAL A 93 -0.30 -0.42 -9.65
N GLY A 94 -0.05 -1.62 -9.09
CA GLY A 94 -0.95 -2.76 -9.27
C GLY A 94 -2.35 -2.53 -8.71
N LEU A 95 -2.47 -1.88 -7.55
CA LEU A 95 -3.76 -1.50 -6.97
C LEU A 95 -4.48 -0.45 -7.82
N GLU A 96 -3.78 0.58 -8.29
CA GLU A 96 -4.36 1.62 -9.14
C GLU A 96 -4.83 1.09 -10.49
N LEU A 97 -4.08 0.19 -11.13
CA LEU A 97 -4.52 -0.46 -12.37
C LEU A 97 -5.82 -1.25 -12.19
N ARG A 98 -5.97 -1.95 -11.05
CA ARG A 98 -7.20 -2.70 -10.73
C ARG A 98 -8.41 -1.81 -10.45
N LYS A 99 -8.20 -0.55 -10.07
CA LYS A 99 -9.29 0.42 -9.93
C LYS A 99 -9.76 0.96 -11.28
N ARG A 100 -8.86 1.04 -12.28
CA ARG A 100 -9.14 1.66 -13.58
C ARG A 100 -9.57 0.67 -14.66
N LEU A 101 -9.10 -0.57 -14.55
CA LEU A 101 -9.32 -1.60 -15.57
C LEU A 101 -10.23 -2.70 -15.02
N THR A 102 -11.12 -3.18 -15.88
CA THR A 102 -11.93 -4.36 -15.57
C THR A 102 -11.05 -5.61 -15.50
N PRO A 103 -11.50 -6.70 -14.83
CA PRO A 103 -10.77 -7.97 -14.82
C PRO A 103 -10.47 -8.52 -16.22
N VAL A 104 -11.39 -8.32 -17.18
CA VAL A 104 -11.23 -8.71 -18.58
C VAL A 104 -10.10 -7.91 -19.24
N GLN A 105 -10.08 -6.58 -19.04
CA GLN A 105 -9.00 -5.73 -19.55
C GLN A 105 -7.66 -6.09 -18.92
N LEU A 106 -7.61 -6.33 -17.60
CA LEU A 106 -6.38 -6.76 -16.92
C LEU A 106 -5.83 -8.05 -17.53
N ALA A 107 -6.69 -9.06 -17.74
CA ALA A 107 -6.28 -10.31 -18.38
C ALA A 107 -5.75 -10.09 -19.80
N ASP A 108 -6.39 -9.22 -20.59
CA ASP A 108 -5.97 -8.87 -21.96
C ASP A 108 -4.62 -8.11 -22.00
N TYR A 109 -4.30 -7.32 -20.98
CA TYR A 109 -2.96 -6.76 -20.78
C TYR A 109 -1.94 -7.75 -20.18
N GLY A 110 -2.36 -8.97 -19.85
CA GLY A 110 -1.52 -9.97 -19.17
C GLY A 110 -1.18 -9.58 -17.72
N LEU A 111 -2.06 -8.83 -17.07
CA LEU A 111 -1.97 -8.40 -15.67
C LEU A 111 -2.85 -9.29 -14.78
N ASN A 112 -2.43 -9.51 -13.54
CA ASN A 112 -3.20 -10.32 -12.60
C ASN A 112 -4.40 -9.53 -12.06
N PRO A 113 -5.65 -10.02 -12.26
CA PRO A 113 -6.85 -9.35 -11.77
C PRO A 113 -6.99 -9.41 -10.24
N VAL A 114 -6.29 -10.34 -9.59
CA VAL A 114 -6.34 -10.52 -8.14
C VAL A 114 -5.10 -9.92 -7.51
N ASP A 115 -5.31 -9.19 -6.42
CA ASP A 115 -4.23 -8.82 -5.55
C ASP A 115 -3.90 -9.97 -4.60
N ARG A 116 -2.67 -10.49 -4.67
CA ARG A 116 -2.23 -11.59 -3.79
C ARG A 116 -2.24 -11.20 -2.31
N ASN A 117 -2.21 -9.90 -2.01
CA ASN A 117 -2.19 -9.35 -0.65
C ASN A 117 -3.56 -8.88 -0.17
N THR A 118 -4.60 -8.91 -1.02
CA THR A 118 -5.96 -8.64 -0.54
C THR A 118 -6.41 -9.87 0.25
N PRO A 119 -6.79 -9.72 1.53
CA PRO A 119 -7.33 -10.83 2.28
C PRO A 119 -8.51 -11.40 1.50
N ARG A 120 -8.47 -12.69 1.17
CA ARG A 120 -9.58 -13.41 0.54
C ARG A 120 -10.84 -13.11 1.35
N ARG A 121 -11.68 -12.19 0.86
CA ARG A 121 -13.05 -12.07 1.35
C ARG A 121 -13.71 -13.40 1.04
N LYS A 122 -13.86 -14.26 2.05
CA LYS A 122 -14.77 -15.41 1.99
C LYS A 122 -16.16 -14.82 1.71
N GLY A 123 -16.67 -15.06 0.51
CA GLY A 123 -17.97 -14.55 0.10
C GLY A 123 -18.45 -15.18 -1.21
N ALA A 124 -19.35 -16.15 -1.05
CA ALA A 124 -20.37 -16.61 -1.99
C ALA A 124 -19.92 -17.35 -3.26
N SER A 125 -19.87 -18.69 -3.18
CA SER A 125 -20.49 -19.63 -4.14
C SER A 125 -20.35 -21.08 -3.65
N GLY A 126 -21.48 -21.75 -3.42
CA GLY A 126 -21.57 -23.22 -3.30
C GLY A 126 -21.90 -23.77 -1.90
N PRO A 127 -23.00 -24.54 -1.74
CA PRO A 127 -23.26 -25.33 -0.54
C PRO A 127 -22.44 -26.63 -0.64
N ASP A 128 -21.62 -26.91 0.37
CA ASP A 128 -21.31 -28.26 0.86
C ASP A 128 -20.41 -28.12 2.09
N ASP A 129 -21.06 -28.43 3.21
CA ASP A 129 -20.61 -29.09 4.43
C ASP A 129 -19.27 -28.76 5.13
N GLU A 130 -19.49 -28.42 6.40
CA GLU A 130 -18.77 -28.91 7.57
C GLU A 130 -17.29 -28.57 7.69
N GLN A 131 -17.03 -27.37 8.22
CA GLN A 131 -16.26 -27.20 9.46
C GLN A 131 -16.34 -25.74 9.91
N ALA A 132 -17.44 -25.44 10.60
CA ALA A 132 -17.53 -24.28 11.47
C ALA A 132 -17.03 -24.71 12.86
N THR A 133 -15.90 -24.17 13.29
CA THR A 133 -15.60 -24.03 14.72
C THR A 133 -14.92 -22.68 14.97
N GLU A 134 -15.71 -21.83 15.63
CA GLU A 134 -15.32 -20.73 16.52
C GLU A 134 -14.43 -19.61 15.96
N ALA A 135 -15.01 -18.80 15.08
CA ALA A 135 -14.58 -17.41 14.95
C ALA A 135 -15.49 -16.53 15.81
N GLY A 136 -15.07 -16.25 17.04
CA GLY A 136 -15.69 -15.23 17.90
C GLY A 136 -15.81 -13.89 17.16
N SER A 137 -16.81 -13.10 17.54
CA SER A 137 -17.11 -11.83 16.88
C SER A 137 -15.88 -10.91 16.90
N PHE A 138 -15.84 -9.92 16.01
CA PHE A 138 -14.77 -8.93 16.01
C PHE A 138 -14.62 -8.24 17.38
N ALA A 139 -15.73 -8.05 18.11
CA ALA A 139 -15.71 -7.52 19.46
C ALA A 139 -15.00 -8.46 20.46
N ASP A 140 -15.17 -9.76 20.32
CA ASP A 140 -14.52 -10.77 21.17
C ASP A 140 -13.01 -10.79 20.91
N ARG A 141 -12.58 -10.67 19.66
CA ARG A 141 -11.15 -10.57 19.29
C ARG A 141 -10.50 -9.29 19.82
N VAL A 142 -11.23 -8.19 19.84
CA VAL A 142 -10.75 -6.92 20.44
C VAL A 142 -10.63 -7.05 21.96
N ALA A 143 -11.55 -7.77 22.62
CA ALA A 143 -11.47 -8.05 24.04
C ALA A 143 -10.31 -8.99 24.39
N GLU A 144 -10.05 -10.00 23.54
CA GLU A 144 -8.91 -10.92 23.67
C GLU A 144 -7.57 -10.19 23.52
N LEU A 145 -7.44 -9.33 22.50
CA LEU A 145 -6.25 -8.51 22.29
C LEU A 145 -5.99 -7.55 23.47
N HIS A 146 -7.04 -6.94 24.02
CA HIS A 146 -6.93 -6.11 25.22
C HIS A 146 -6.44 -6.91 26.42
N THR A 147 -6.94 -8.13 26.61
CA THR A 147 -6.54 -9.01 27.73
C THR A 147 -5.07 -9.43 27.61
N LEU A 148 -4.63 -9.76 26.40
CA LEU A 148 -3.22 -10.08 26.12
C LEU A 148 -2.31 -8.88 26.34
N ALA A 149 -2.72 -7.68 25.92
CA ALA A 149 -1.95 -6.45 26.11
C ALA A 149 -1.75 -6.13 27.60
N VAL A 150 -2.78 -6.31 28.42
CA VAL A 150 -2.69 -6.13 29.89
C VAL A 150 -1.79 -7.19 30.52
N ALA A 151 -1.96 -8.46 30.16
CA ALA A 151 -1.12 -9.55 30.70
C ALA A 151 0.37 -9.38 30.37
N LEU A 152 0.70 -8.75 29.24
CA LEU A 152 2.09 -8.47 28.85
C LEU A 152 2.74 -7.38 29.72
N VAL A 153 1.96 -6.39 30.19
CA VAL A 153 2.44 -5.33 31.09
C VAL A 153 2.85 -5.90 32.44
N ASP A 154 2.11 -6.91 32.92
CA ASP A 154 2.29 -7.51 34.24
C ASP A 154 3.17 -8.79 34.19
N SER A 155 3.72 -9.13 33.01
CA SER A 155 4.57 -10.32 32.85
C SER A 155 5.92 -10.16 33.57
N PRO A 156 6.42 -11.18 34.28
CA PRO A 156 7.76 -11.18 34.87
C PRO A 156 8.89 -11.06 33.84
N GLU A 157 8.62 -11.28 32.55
CA GLU A 157 9.58 -11.08 31.45
C GLU A 157 9.84 -9.59 31.16
N ALA A 158 8.90 -8.70 31.53
CA ALA A 158 9.09 -7.24 31.47
C ALA A 158 10.21 -6.75 32.40
N SER A 159 10.64 -7.58 33.36
CA SER A 159 11.75 -7.30 34.30
C SER A 159 13.13 -7.36 33.65
N THR A 160 13.23 -7.84 32.40
CA THR A 160 14.49 -7.90 31.63
C THR A 160 14.75 -6.66 30.78
N VAL A 161 13.76 -5.76 30.73
CA VAL A 161 13.76 -4.54 29.95
C VAL A 161 14.25 -3.39 30.84
N ASP A 162 15.13 -2.53 30.32
CA ASP A 162 15.58 -1.37 31.08
C ASP A 162 14.40 -0.44 31.43
N ALA A 163 14.54 0.34 32.51
CA ALA A 163 13.43 1.12 33.06
C ALA A 163 12.81 2.11 32.07
N ASP A 164 13.60 2.66 31.14
CA ASP A 164 13.13 3.60 30.11
C ASP A 164 12.33 2.89 29.02
N THR A 165 12.81 1.74 28.56
CA THR A 165 12.08 0.90 27.59
C THR A 165 10.81 0.31 28.21
N ALA A 166 10.83 -0.10 29.47
CA ALA A 166 9.66 -0.58 30.19
C ALA A 166 8.58 0.50 30.31
N GLU A 167 8.97 1.75 30.59
CA GLU A 167 8.04 2.87 30.66
C GLU A 167 7.43 3.21 29.29
N LYS A 168 8.24 3.21 28.23
CA LYS A 168 7.75 3.39 26.86
C LYS A 168 6.77 2.30 26.44
N LEU A 169 7.04 1.04 26.81
CA LEU A 169 6.13 -0.07 26.56
C LEU A 169 4.81 0.10 27.32
N ARG A 170 4.85 0.53 28.59
CA ARG A 170 3.62 0.83 29.36
C ARG A 170 2.78 1.92 28.69
N VAL A 171 3.40 2.99 28.21
CA VAL A 171 2.69 4.08 27.51
C VAL A 171 2.03 3.56 26.23
N VAL A 172 2.77 2.83 25.39
CA VAL A 172 2.23 2.26 24.13
C VAL A 172 1.10 1.28 24.40
N LEU A 173 1.21 0.45 25.43
CA LEU A 173 0.17 -0.52 25.81
C LEU A 173 -1.07 0.18 26.38
N ALA A 174 -0.89 1.22 27.19
CA ALA A 174 -2.00 2.05 27.69
C ALA A 174 -2.74 2.77 26.56
N ASP A 175 -2.01 3.35 25.60
CA ASP A 175 -2.59 4.01 24.43
C ASP A 175 -3.36 3.03 23.54
N THR A 176 -2.82 1.82 23.37
CA THR A 176 -3.46 0.74 22.63
C THR A 176 -4.74 0.27 23.33
N ALA A 177 -4.71 0.06 24.65
CA ALA A 177 -5.88 -0.29 25.44
C ALA A 177 -6.97 0.79 25.34
N ALA A 178 -6.59 2.07 25.44
CA ALA A 178 -7.51 3.20 25.28
C ALA A 178 -8.11 3.27 23.87
N ALA A 179 -7.33 2.97 22.83
CA ALA A 179 -7.81 2.89 21.44
C ALA A 179 -8.81 1.75 21.25
N CYS A 180 -8.53 0.56 21.80
CA CYS A 180 -9.44 -0.57 21.81
C CYS A 180 -10.75 -0.25 22.57
N GLY A 181 -10.68 0.43 23.71
CA GLY A 181 -11.86 0.88 24.46
C GLY A 181 -12.73 1.86 23.67
N ARG A 182 -12.12 2.84 22.98
CA ARG A 182 -12.83 3.78 22.09
C ARG A 182 -13.48 3.06 20.90
N LEU A 183 -12.79 2.09 20.30
CA LEU A 183 -13.35 1.28 19.22
C LEU A 183 -14.53 0.43 19.70
N ARG A 184 -14.43 -0.19 20.88
CA ARG A 184 -15.52 -0.95 21.50
C ARG A 184 -16.74 -0.06 21.72
N ALA A 185 -16.58 1.11 22.33
CA ALA A 185 -17.67 2.06 22.58
C ALA A 185 -18.38 2.52 21.29
N ARG A 186 -17.67 2.61 20.16
CA ARG A 186 -18.24 2.94 18.85
C ARG A 186 -18.97 1.77 18.17
N LEU A 187 -18.65 0.54 18.57
CA LEU A 187 -19.16 -0.69 17.95
C LEU A 187 -20.29 -1.33 18.74
N THR A 188 -20.47 -1.00 20.02
CA THR A 188 -21.70 -1.27 20.76
C THR A 188 -22.72 -0.19 20.40
N PRO A 189 -23.75 -0.47 19.57
CA PRO A 189 -24.87 0.44 19.44
C PRO A 189 -25.55 0.57 20.80
N ASP A 190 -25.87 1.80 21.21
CA ASP A 190 -26.82 2.02 22.30
C ASP A 190 -28.10 1.23 21.96
N GLY A 191 -28.34 0.17 22.72
CA GLY A 191 -29.60 -0.56 22.67
C GLY A 191 -30.74 0.32 23.22
N PRO A 192 -31.99 0.07 22.80
CA PRO A 192 -33.15 0.91 23.10
C PRO A 192 -33.43 1.10 24.60
#